data_AF-A0A1F7SPE8-F1
#
_entry.id   AF-A0A1F7SPE8-F1
#
_cell.length_a   1.000
_cell.length_b   1.000
_cell.length_c   1.000
_cell.angle_alpha   90.00
_cell.angle_beta   90.00
_cell.angle_gamma   90.00
#
_symmetry.space_group_name_H-M   'P 1'
#
loop_
_entity.id
_entity.type
_entity.pdbx_description
1 polymer ?
#
loop_
_entity_poly.entity_id
_entity_poly.type
_entity_poly.pdbx_seq_one_letter_code
_entity_poly.pdbx_strand_id
1 'polypeptide(L)' 'MKIEYSKEADAIYVYFKEEYVAKSKEIEDGVVVDFDEKGQLIGIEVLDVSQRFKLSDIVNVNIENLPVEAVK' A
#
# COMPACT_ATOMS: atom_id res chain seq x y z
N MET A 1 4.74 0.12 9.13
CA MET A 1 3.94 -0.40 8.00
C MET A 1 2.54 -0.67 8.51
N LYS A 2 1.52 -0.22 7.78
CA LYS A 2 0.10 -0.46 8.06
C LYS A 2 -0.57 -0.90 6.76
N ILE A 3 -1.48 -1.86 6.82
CA ILE A 3 -2.28 -2.29 5.68
C ILE A 3 -3.74 -2.16 6.08
N GLU A 4 -4.53 -1.48 5.26
CA GLU A 4 -5.93 -1.17 5.55
C GLU A 4 -6.81 -1.50 4.34
N TYR A 5 -7.89 -2.24 4.58
CA TYR A 5 -8.92 -2.48 3.57
C TYR A 5 -10.16 -1.65 3.90
N SER A 6 -10.57 -0.78 2.98
CA SER A 6 -11.80 -0.01 3.07
C SER A 6 -12.88 -0.70 2.25
N LYS A 7 -13.88 -1.27 2.92
CA LYS A 7 -15.05 -1.86 2.26
C LYS A 7 -15.91 -0.81 1.55
N GLU A 8 -15.94 0.42 2.07
CA GLU A 8 -16.72 1.52 1.49
C GLU A 8 -16.13 1.97 0.15
N ALA A 9 -14.81 2.05 0.06
CA ALA A 9 -14.10 2.42 -1.16
C ALA A 9 -13.76 1.22 -2.08
N ASP A 10 -14.02 -0.01 -1.64
CA ASP A 10 -13.50 -1.24 -2.25
C ASP A 10 -12.00 -1.16 -2.57
N ALA A 11 -11.22 -0.71 -1.58
CA ALA A 11 -9.82 -0.35 -1.76
C ALA A 11 -8.93 -0.95 -0.68
N ILE A 12 -7.67 -1.19 -1.01
CA ILE A 12 -6.61 -1.52 -0.05
C ILE A 12 -5.50 -0.49 -0.11
N TYR A 13 -5.08 -0.01 1.05
CA TYR A 13 -3.91 0.82 1.22
C TYR A 13 -2.80 0.05 1.92
N VAL A 14 -1.58 0.16 1.40
CA VAL A 14 -0.35 -0.27 2.05
C VAL A 14 0.48 0.96 2.37
N TYR A 15 0.53 1.33 3.64
CA TYR A 15 1.36 2.41 4.16
C TYR A 15 2.74 1.85 4.55
N PHE A 16 3.78 2.25 3.82
CA PHE A 16 5.17 1.97 4.21
C PHE A 16 5.63 2.94 5.30
N LYS A 17 5.28 4.22 5.15
CA LYS A 17 5.47 5.29 6.13
C LYS A 17 4.15 6.05 6.33
N GLU A 18 3.76 6.28 7.58
CA GLU A 18 2.56 7.06 7.91
C GLU A 18 2.90 8.55 7.92
N GLU A 19 3.10 9.11 6.73
CA GLU A 19 3.52 10.50 6.51
C GLU A 19 2.56 11.22 5.54
N TYR A 20 2.75 12.53 5.38
CA TYR A 20 1.96 13.33 4.45
C TYR A 20 2.25 12.96 2.98
N VAL A 21 1.19 12.75 2.21
CA VAL A 21 1.27 12.53 0.75
C VAL A 21 1.45 13.88 0.06
N ALA A 22 2.66 14.11 -0.46
CA ALA A 22 2.96 15.31 -1.24
C ALA A 22 2.58 15.15 -2.71
N LYS A 23 2.64 13.92 -3.23
CA LYS A 23 2.32 13.61 -4.63
C LYS A 23 1.80 12.18 -4.76
N SER A 24 0.74 12.01 -5.54
CA SER A 24 0.24 10.70 -5.98
C SER A 24 0.46 10.52 -7.48
N LYS A 25 0.71 9.28 -7.90
CA LYS A 25 0.79 8.90 -9.31
C LYS A 25 -0.01 7.63 -9.54
N GLU A 26 -1.04 7.73 -10.36
CA GLU A 26 -1.69 6.57 -10.94
C GLU A 26 -0.77 5.94 -11.98
N ILE A 27 -0.41 4.67 -11.78
CA ILE A 27 0.52 3.95 -12.66
C ILE A 27 -0.21 3.00 -13.61
N GLU A 28 -1.39 2.56 -13.20
CA GLU A 28 -2.36 1.76 -13.95
C GLU A 28 -3.75 2.12 -13.40
N ASP A 29 -4.80 1.82 -14.16
CA ASP A 29 -6.19 2.08 -13.73
C ASP A 29 -6.45 1.51 -12.33
N GLY A 30 -6.78 2.39 -11.38
CA GLY A 30 -7.06 2.04 -9.99
C GLY A 30 -5.84 1.59 -9.17
N VAL A 31 -4.62 1.87 -9.62
CA VAL A 31 -3.38 1.60 -8.88
C VAL A 31 -2.59 2.89 -8.71
N VAL A 32 -2.54 3.39 -7.49
CA VAL A 32 -1.93 4.69 -7.14
C VAL A 32 -0.72 4.48 -6.24
N VAL A 33 0.33 5.24 -6.52
CA VAL A 33 1.57 5.26 -5.74
C VAL A 33 1.78 6.64 -5.14
N ASP A 34 1.99 6.69 -3.83
CA ASP A 34 2.12 7.92 -3.05
C ASP A 34 3.57 8.19 -2.64
N PHE A 35 3.93 9.47 -2.75
CA PHE A 35 5.28 9.96 -2.49
C PHE A 35 5.28 11.13 -1.48
N ASP A 36 6.34 11.20 -0.67
CA ASP A 36 6.64 12.36 0.17
C ASP A 36 7.22 13.53 -0.64
N GLU A 37 7.48 14.66 0.04
CA GLU A 37 8.05 15.87 -0.58
C GLU A 37 9.44 15.65 -1.21
N LYS A 38 10.16 14.62 -0.77
CA LYS A 38 11.49 14.25 -1.29
C LYS A 38 11.37 13.24 -2.45
N GLY A 39 10.16 12.86 -2.83
CA GLY A 39 9.89 11.86 -3.86
C GLY A 39 10.15 10.43 -3.42
N GLN A 40 10.21 10.14 -2.10
CA GLN A 40 10.30 8.77 -1.60
C GLN A 40 8.92 8.13 -1.57
N LEU A 41 8.85 6.84 -1.92
CA LEU A 41 7.63 6.04 -1.77
C LEU A 41 7.19 5.96 -0.31
N ILE A 42 5.93 6.28 -0.04
CA ILE A 42 5.35 6.18 1.31
C ILE A 42 4.10 5.29 1.35
N GLY A 43 3.40 5.11 0.23
CA GLY A 43 2.18 4.30 0.19
C GLY A 43 1.82 3.80 -1.20
N ILE A 44 0.96 2.79 -1.24
CA ILE A 44 0.29 2.28 -2.45
C ILE A 44 -1.19 2.11 -2.14
N GLU A 45 -2.05 2.55 -3.05
CA GLU A 45 -3.49 2.29 -3.06
C GLU A 45 -3.84 1.39 -4.25
N VAL A 46 -4.72 0.42 -4.02
CA VAL A 46 -5.36 -0.33 -5.08
C VAL A 46 -6.87 -0.27 -4.88
N LEU A 47 -7.58 0.23 -5.90
CA LEU A 47 -9.04 0.31 -5.99
C LEU A 47 -9.63 -0.95 -6.63
N ASP A 48 -10.95 -1.10 -6.52
CA ASP A 48 -11.74 -2.23 -7.06
C ASP A 48 -11.18 -3.60 -6.63
N VAL A 49 -10.76 -3.70 -5.37
CA VAL A 49 -10.11 -4.90 -4.83
C VAL A 49 -10.98 -6.13 -5.02
N SER A 50 -12.30 -6.01 -4.82
CA SER A 50 -13.24 -7.12 -5.02
C SER A 50 -13.29 -7.67 -6.45
N GLN A 51 -12.89 -6.86 -7.45
CA GLN A 51 -12.82 -7.26 -8.86
C GLN A 51 -11.45 -7.83 -9.23
N ARG A 52 -10.40 -7.47 -8.49
CA ARG A 52 -9.01 -7.86 -8.78
C ARG A 52 -8.57 -9.11 -8.02
N PHE A 53 -9.06 -9.29 -6.80
CA PHE A 53 -8.60 -10.32 -5.88
C PHE A 53 -9.76 -11.00 -5.15
N LYS A 54 -9.58 -12.26 -4.74
CA LYS A 54 -10.40 -12.84 -3.69
C LYS A 54 -9.86 -12.37 -2.34
N LEU A 55 -10.73 -12.23 -1.34
CA LEU A 55 -10.29 -11.93 0.03
C LEU A 55 -9.26 -12.95 0.55
N SER A 56 -9.35 -14.21 0.12
CA SER A 56 -8.38 -15.26 0.46
C SER A 56 -6.96 -14.98 -0.04
N ASP A 57 -6.84 -14.20 -1.12
CA ASP A 57 -5.55 -13.89 -1.74
C ASP A 57 -4.79 -12.81 -0.94
N ILE A 58 -5.51 -11.98 -0.18
CA ILE A 58 -4.96 -10.79 0.50
C ILE A 58 -5.06 -10.83 2.03
N VAL A 59 -5.68 -11.85 2.62
CA VAL A 59 -5.84 -11.97 4.07
C VAL A 59 -4.54 -12.34 4.80
N ASN A 60 -3.56 -12.91 4.09
CA ASN A 60 -2.29 -13.32 4.66
C ASN A 60 -1.15 -12.42 4.18
N VAL A 61 -0.43 -11.84 5.14
CA VAL A 61 0.74 -11.00 4.87
C VAL A 61 1.97 -11.70 5.44
N ASN A 62 2.93 -12.02 4.58
CA ASN A 62 4.21 -12.61 4.96
C ASN A 62 5.34 -11.63 4.63
N ILE A 63 6.27 -11.47 5.57
CA ILE A 63 7.50 -10.68 5.37
C ILE A 63 8.66 -11.66 5.48
N GLU A 64 9.37 -11.86 4.37
CA GLU A 64 10.50 -12.79 4.29
C GLU A 64 11.82 -12.03 4.13
N ASN A 65 12.91 -12.61 4.64
CA ASN A 65 14.28 -12.08 4.50
C ASN A 65 14.48 -10.63 4.96
N LEU A 66 13.69 -10.16 5.94
CA LEU A 66 13.85 -8.82 6.48
C LEU A 66 15.19 -8.71 7.23
N PRO A 67 16.09 -7.79 6.86
CA PRO A 67 17.37 -7.61 7.54
C PRO A 67 17.15 -6.88 8.87
N VAL A 68 16.68 -7.61 9.89
CA VAL A 68 16.36 -7.07 11.22
C VAL A 68 17.58 -6.49 11.95
N GLU A 69 18.79 -6.90 11.57
CA GLU A 69 20.04 -6.34 12.12
C GLU A 69 20.24 -4.86 11.77
N ALA A 70 19.60 -4.39 10.69
CA ALA A 70 19.58 -2.98 10.30
C ALA A 70 18.54 -2.15 11.06
N VAL A 71 17.71 -2.79 11.89
CA VAL A 71 16.70 -2.14 12.75
C VAL A 71 17.29 -1.99 14.15
N LYS A 72 18.16 -0.99 14.32
CA LYS A 72 18.61 -0.51 15.64
C LYS A 72 18.15 0.92 15.86
#